data_AF-A0A836D162-F1
#
_entry.id   AF-A0A836D162-F1
#
_cell.length_a   1.000
_cell.length_b   1.000
_cell.length_c   1.000
_cell.angle_alpha   90.00
_cell.angle_beta   90.00
_cell.angle_gamma   90.00
#
_symmetry.space_group_name_H-M   'P 1'
#
loop_
_entity.id
_entity.type
_entity.pdbx_description
1 polymer ?
#
loop_
_entity_poly.entity_id
_entity_poly.type
_entity_poly.pdbx_seq_one_letter_code
_entity_poly.pdbx_strand_id
1 'polypeptide(L)'
;MVGSGPSSSFWNGAEEGVGASPGSVVSQDDPDVKQLWLHPGGSLPGGRQESMQAYVTKVHTSVVEELTRNKQHRFIILDQEFLRLWWDGVASAKQKLQVHEIVAQRLLEFVLGGQVMRDEVVTHVNDQTFQLTEGHGFLYKTFGIRPQFSWQVDSLGTSATTPTLFALAGFSGHIISRIDYDLKEAMQKDQEMQFVWRGSRSLLAQQETFTHVMDENGYCS
;
A
#
# COMPACT_ATOMS: atom_id res chain seq x y z
N MET A 1 -22.27 0.68 -35.70
CA MET A 1 -21.96 1.91 -34.96
C MET A 1 -21.50 1.48 -33.59
N VAL A 2 -20.19 1.44 -33.38
CA VAL A 2 -19.59 1.12 -32.08
C VAL A 2 -19.46 2.44 -31.34
N GLY A 3 -20.15 2.56 -30.21
CA GLY A 3 -20.10 3.75 -29.36
C GLY A 3 -18.74 3.82 -28.66
N SER A 4 -18.03 4.92 -28.89
CA SER A 4 -16.84 5.31 -28.16
C SER A 4 -17.19 5.65 -26.71
N GLY A 5 -16.71 4.84 -25.76
CA GLY A 5 -16.72 5.17 -24.33
C GLY A 5 -15.75 6.31 -24.01
N PRO A 6 -15.96 7.06 -22.90
CA PRO A 6 -15.16 8.23 -22.58
C PRO A 6 -13.71 7.85 -22.29
N SER A 7 -12.76 8.57 -22.90
CA SER A 7 -11.33 8.35 -22.72
C SER A 7 -10.88 8.71 -21.30
N SER A 8 -10.07 7.86 -20.70
CA SER A 8 -9.53 7.97 -19.35
C SER A 8 -8.30 8.90 -19.30
N SER A 9 -8.45 10.15 -19.76
CA SER A 9 -7.35 11.14 -19.82
C SER A 9 -6.83 11.62 -18.45
N PHE A 10 -7.32 11.05 -17.34
CA PHE A 10 -6.96 11.46 -15.97
C PHE A 10 -5.65 10.79 -15.48
N TRP A 11 -5.26 9.65 -16.03
CA TRP A 11 -4.17 8.81 -15.50
C TRP A 11 -2.86 8.91 -16.31
N ASN A 12 -2.87 9.52 -17.48
CA ASN A 12 -1.72 9.56 -18.41
C ASN A 12 -0.60 10.55 -18.01
N GLY A 13 -0.63 11.10 -16.80
CA GLY A 13 0.37 12.08 -16.35
C GLY A 13 1.68 11.48 -15.85
N ALA A 14 1.81 10.15 -15.80
CA ALA A 14 2.95 9.45 -15.20
C ALA A 14 3.57 8.37 -16.11
N GLU A 15 3.14 8.26 -17.36
CA GLU A 15 3.65 7.28 -18.33
C GLU A 15 4.65 7.90 -19.30
N GLU A 16 5.90 8.11 -18.87
CA GLU A 16 7.04 8.09 -19.80
C GLU A 16 8.29 7.51 -19.12
N GLY A 17 8.74 6.36 -19.62
CA GLY A 17 10.13 5.91 -19.49
C GLY A 17 10.41 4.81 -18.46
N VAL A 18 10.92 3.68 -18.96
CA VAL A 18 11.48 2.51 -18.26
C VAL A 18 12.17 2.86 -16.93
N GLY A 19 11.65 2.27 -15.84
CA GLY A 19 12.15 2.46 -14.47
C GLY A 19 11.11 3.17 -13.61
N ALA A 20 10.67 2.54 -12.52
CA ALA A 20 9.64 3.06 -11.62
C ALA A 20 9.93 4.53 -11.26
N SER A 21 9.15 5.44 -11.84
CA SER A 21 9.24 6.87 -11.59
C SER A 21 8.41 7.24 -10.34
N PRO A 22 8.76 8.33 -9.63
CA PRO A 22 8.10 8.72 -8.40
C PRO A 22 6.60 8.96 -8.62
N GLY A 23 5.74 8.22 -7.92
CA GLY A 23 4.30 8.47 -7.91
C GLY A 23 3.44 7.66 -8.87
N SER A 24 3.81 6.41 -9.15
CA SER A 24 2.96 5.52 -9.94
C SER A 24 1.64 5.20 -9.22
N VAL A 25 0.53 5.53 -9.87
CA VAL A 25 -0.80 4.99 -9.58
C VAL A 25 -0.96 3.74 -10.43
N VAL A 26 -1.28 2.61 -9.80
CA VAL A 26 -1.42 1.31 -10.47
C VAL A 26 -2.83 0.79 -10.25
N SER A 27 -3.45 0.29 -11.31
CA SER A 27 -4.67 -0.52 -11.25
C SER A 27 -4.28 -1.99 -11.37
N GLN A 28 -4.83 -2.87 -10.53
CA GLN A 28 -4.57 -4.30 -10.60
C GLN A 28 -5.90 -5.06 -10.66
N ASP A 29 -5.99 -6.08 -11.53
CA ASP A 29 -6.99 -7.16 -11.76
C ASP A 29 -8.50 -6.89 -11.60
N ASP A 30 -8.91 -6.05 -10.66
CA ASP A 30 -10.21 -5.40 -10.58
C ASP A 30 -10.11 -3.96 -11.15
N PRO A 31 -10.78 -3.65 -12.27
CA PRO A 31 -10.71 -2.31 -12.88
C PRO A 31 -11.21 -1.19 -11.96
N ASP A 32 -11.94 -1.53 -10.89
CA ASP A 32 -12.52 -0.57 -9.94
C ASP A 32 -11.60 -0.24 -8.75
N VAL A 33 -10.52 -1.01 -8.54
CA VAL A 33 -9.56 -0.80 -7.45
C VAL A 33 -8.28 -0.15 -7.97
N LYS A 34 -7.94 1.03 -7.43
CA LYS A 34 -6.69 1.73 -7.73
C LYS A 34 -5.80 1.80 -6.50
N GLN A 35 -4.51 1.64 -6.70
CA GLN A 35 -3.49 1.69 -5.67
C GLN A 35 -2.51 2.81 -5.99
N LEU A 36 -2.02 3.51 -4.98
CA LEU A 36 -0.98 4.52 -5.17
C LEU A 36 0.15 4.34 -4.18
N TRP A 37 1.34 4.51 -4.73
CA TRP A 37 2.60 4.37 -4.05
C TRP A 37 3.30 5.72 -3.97
N LEU A 38 3.61 6.15 -2.75
CA LEU A 38 4.39 7.36 -2.52
C LEU A 38 5.80 6.94 -2.10
N HIS A 39 6.72 6.87 -3.06
CA HIS A 39 8.13 6.70 -2.75
C HIS A 39 8.79 8.08 -2.57
N PRO A 40 9.44 8.36 -1.41
CA PRO A 40 10.26 9.54 -1.23
C PRO A 40 11.62 9.35 -1.94
N GLY A 41 11.61 9.24 -3.27
CA GLY A 41 12.83 9.08 -4.09
C GLY A 41 12.98 10.08 -5.23
N GLY A 42 11.91 10.82 -5.57
CA GLY A 42 11.91 11.77 -6.68
C GLY A 42 12.49 13.13 -6.31
N SER A 43 13.60 13.51 -6.94
CA SER A 43 14.06 14.91 -6.90
C SER A 43 13.17 15.75 -7.81
N LEU A 44 12.13 16.38 -7.26
CA LEU A 44 11.43 17.47 -7.94
C LEU A 44 12.30 18.75 -7.84
N PRO A 45 12.45 19.54 -8.92
CA PRO A 45 13.24 20.75 -8.88
C PRO A 45 12.50 21.82 -8.05
N GLY A 46 13.04 22.08 -6.85
CA GLY A 46 12.43 22.92 -5.81
C GLY A 46 12.59 22.21 -4.46
N GLY A 47 13.02 22.91 -3.41
CA GLY A 47 13.47 22.34 -2.13
C GLY A 47 12.74 21.06 -1.71
N ARG A 48 13.50 20.00 -1.39
CA ARG A 48 13.04 18.61 -1.16
C ARG A 48 11.78 18.48 -0.26
N GLN A 49 11.57 19.41 0.67
CA GLN A 49 10.44 19.40 1.60
C GLN A 49 9.15 20.01 0.99
N GLU A 50 9.27 21.18 0.34
CA GLU A 50 8.12 21.90 -0.24
C GLU A 50 7.50 21.10 -1.40
N SER A 51 8.34 20.39 -2.16
CA SER A 51 7.88 19.54 -3.26
C SER A 51 7.15 18.29 -2.76
N MET A 52 7.59 17.66 -1.67
CA MET A 52 6.93 16.49 -1.09
C MET A 52 5.56 16.84 -0.49
N GLN A 53 5.47 17.95 0.26
CA GLN A 53 4.20 18.36 0.86
C GLN A 53 3.16 18.73 -0.21
N ALA A 54 3.57 19.43 -1.27
CA ALA A 54 2.70 19.74 -2.39
C ALA A 54 2.21 18.47 -3.10
N TYR A 55 3.12 17.51 -3.32
CA TYR A 55 2.80 16.23 -3.96
C TYR A 55 1.80 15.39 -3.14
N VAL A 56 2.10 15.18 -1.86
CA VAL A 56 1.25 14.44 -0.91
C VAL A 56 -0.11 15.11 -0.78
N THR A 57 -0.16 16.44 -0.75
CA THR A 57 -1.41 17.20 -0.70
C THR A 57 -2.25 16.97 -1.94
N LYS A 58 -1.65 17.05 -3.14
CA LYS A 58 -2.32 16.83 -4.41
C LYS A 58 -2.95 15.44 -4.43
N VAL A 59 -2.15 14.42 -4.12
CA VAL A 59 -2.58 13.02 -4.09
C VAL A 59 -3.79 12.82 -3.18
N HIS A 60 -3.68 13.13 -1.89
CA HIS A 60 -4.73 12.80 -0.93
C HIS A 60 -6.00 13.62 -1.16
N THR A 61 -5.85 14.89 -1.55
CA THR A 61 -6.99 15.74 -1.91
C THR A 61 -7.74 15.16 -3.10
N SER A 62 -7.04 14.78 -4.17
CA SER A 62 -7.68 14.19 -5.35
C SER A 62 -8.33 12.84 -5.05
N VAL A 63 -7.70 11.96 -4.25
CA VAL A 63 -8.31 10.68 -3.84
C VAL A 63 -9.62 10.93 -3.09
N VAL A 64 -9.65 11.84 -2.12
CA VAL A 64 -10.87 12.16 -1.35
C VAL A 64 -11.96 12.72 -2.26
N GLU A 65 -11.62 13.60 -3.19
CA GLU A 65 -12.56 14.16 -4.16
C GLU A 65 -13.14 13.09 -5.10
N GLU A 66 -12.29 12.21 -5.64
CA GLU A 66 -12.72 11.14 -6.55
C GLU A 66 -13.60 10.10 -5.84
N LEU A 67 -13.22 9.62 -4.65
CA LEU A 67 -14.00 8.64 -3.89
C LEU A 67 -15.30 9.23 -3.30
N THR A 68 -15.33 10.55 -3.07
CA THR A 68 -16.57 11.23 -2.71
C THR A 68 -17.52 11.28 -3.91
N ARG A 69 -16.99 11.56 -5.10
CA ARG A 69 -17.77 11.76 -6.32
C ARG A 69 -18.24 10.47 -6.97
N ASN A 70 -17.39 9.44 -7.06
CA ASN A 70 -17.73 8.16 -7.66
C ASN A 70 -17.64 7.03 -6.62
N LYS A 71 -18.80 6.48 -6.26
CA LYS A 71 -18.93 5.40 -5.26
C LYS A 71 -18.57 4.01 -5.79
N GLN A 72 -18.24 3.88 -7.07
CA GLN A 72 -17.72 2.64 -7.64
C GLN A 72 -16.20 2.53 -7.47
N HIS A 73 -15.49 3.65 -7.35
CA HIS A 73 -14.05 3.63 -7.19
C HIS A 73 -13.66 3.14 -5.79
N ARG A 74 -12.57 2.37 -5.75
CA ARG A 74 -11.91 1.95 -4.52
C ARG A 74 -10.45 2.36 -4.55
N PHE A 75 -9.92 2.60 -3.36
CA PHE A 75 -8.52 2.96 -3.19
C PHE A 75 -7.94 2.38 -1.92
N ILE A 76 -6.64 2.06 -1.96
CA ILE A 76 -5.90 1.66 -0.77
C ILE A 76 -4.77 2.65 -0.44
N ILE A 77 -4.59 2.94 0.85
CA ILE A 77 -3.44 3.68 1.37
C ILE A 77 -2.64 2.75 2.28
N LEU A 78 -1.33 2.73 2.07
CA LEU A 78 -0.43 1.88 2.83
C LEU A 78 0.22 2.61 4.00
N ASP A 79 0.92 3.70 3.68
CA ASP A 79 1.82 4.38 4.60
C ASP A 79 1.14 5.53 5.31
N GLN A 80 1.21 5.52 6.64
CA GLN A 80 0.59 6.56 7.46
C GLN A 80 1.39 7.87 7.47
N GLU A 81 2.70 7.85 7.18
CA GLU A 81 3.53 9.05 7.22
C GLU A 81 2.99 10.14 6.27
N PHE A 82 2.76 9.79 5.00
CA PHE A 82 2.26 10.74 4.02
C PHE A 82 0.81 11.13 4.27
N LEU A 83 -0.05 10.19 4.71
CA LEU A 83 -1.40 10.55 5.10
C LEU A 83 -1.37 11.60 6.22
N ARG A 84 -0.53 11.42 7.24
CA ARG A 84 -0.44 12.34 8.38
C ARG A 84 0.09 13.72 7.98
N LEU A 85 1.06 13.79 7.06
CA LEU A 85 1.53 15.06 6.53
C LEU A 85 0.38 15.88 5.91
N TRP A 86 -0.50 15.23 5.15
CA TRP A 86 -1.69 15.90 4.61
C TRP A 86 -2.76 16.13 5.68
N TRP A 87 -3.06 15.13 6.50
CA TRP A 87 -4.12 15.14 7.50
C TRP A 87 -3.91 16.22 8.56
N ASP A 88 -2.71 16.31 9.14
CA ASP A 88 -2.41 17.28 10.18
C ASP A 88 -2.04 18.65 9.62
N GLY A 89 -1.45 18.68 8.42
CA GLY A 89 -0.94 19.91 7.82
C GLY A 89 -1.96 20.71 7.01
N VAL A 90 -2.68 20.06 6.07
CA VAL A 90 -3.39 20.75 4.98
C VAL A 90 -4.88 20.40 4.89
N ALA A 91 -5.28 19.21 5.34
CA ALA A 91 -6.65 18.73 5.22
C ALA A 91 -7.64 19.62 5.99
N SER A 92 -8.65 20.13 5.29
CA SER A 92 -9.75 20.88 5.89
C SER A 92 -10.65 19.98 6.74
N ALA A 93 -11.40 20.56 7.67
CA ALA A 93 -12.38 19.83 8.48
C ALA A 93 -13.40 19.06 7.61
N LYS A 94 -13.81 19.65 6.47
CA LYS A 94 -14.69 18.99 5.49
C LYS A 94 -14.03 17.74 4.91
N GLN A 95 -12.77 17.85 4.46
CA GLN A 95 -12.05 16.69 3.91
C GLN A 95 -11.86 15.60 4.95
N LYS A 96 -11.56 15.95 6.21
CA LYS A 96 -11.47 14.97 7.30
C LYS A 96 -12.78 14.19 7.47
N LEU A 97 -13.91 14.88 7.49
CA LEU A 97 -15.24 14.24 7.54
C LEU A 97 -15.48 13.33 6.32
N GLN A 98 -15.14 13.78 5.11
CA GLN A 98 -15.25 12.97 3.91
C GLN A 98 -14.40 11.70 3.99
N VAL A 99 -13.19 11.76 4.55
CA VAL A 99 -12.35 10.58 4.78
C VAL A 99 -13.04 9.59 5.72
N HIS A 100 -13.62 10.06 6.82
CA HIS A 100 -14.40 9.17 7.71
C HIS A 100 -15.55 8.47 6.95
N GLU A 101 -16.26 9.20 6.09
CA GLU A 101 -17.36 8.65 5.31
C GLU A 101 -16.90 7.59 4.30
N ILE A 102 -15.84 7.87 3.51
CA ILE A 102 -15.33 6.92 2.50
C ILE A 102 -14.68 5.70 3.13
N VAL A 103 -14.08 5.82 4.33
CA VAL A 103 -13.56 4.69 5.11
C VAL A 103 -14.73 3.85 5.63
N ALA A 104 -15.77 4.47 6.21
CA ALA A 104 -16.96 3.76 6.67
C ALA A 104 -17.70 3.03 5.53
N GLN A 105 -17.67 3.60 4.32
CA GLN A 105 -18.22 2.99 3.10
C GLN A 105 -17.30 1.94 2.45
N ARG A 106 -16.08 1.72 2.98
CA ARG A 106 -15.05 0.84 2.39
C ARG A 106 -14.67 1.20 0.96
N LEU A 107 -14.73 2.49 0.61
CA LEU A 107 -14.20 3.02 -0.64
C LEU A 107 -12.71 3.34 -0.50
N LEU A 108 -12.30 3.73 0.70
CA LEU A 108 -10.90 3.86 1.08
C LEU A 108 -10.57 2.79 2.12
N GLU A 109 -9.56 1.97 1.84
CA GLU A 109 -9.06 0.96 2.77
C GLU A 109 -7.60 1.22 3.15
N PHE A 110 -7.25 0.89 4.39
CA PHE A 110 -5.88 0.96 4.88
C PHE A 110 -5.29 -0.44 4.93
N VAL A 111 -4.24 -0.66 4.15
CA VAL A 111 -3.51 -1.92 4.03
C VAL A 111 -2.13 -1.72 4.63
N LEU A 112 -1.55 -2.71 5.32
CA LEU A 112 -0.35 -2.55 6.16
C LEU A 112 -0.55 -1.55 7.32
N GLY A 113 -0.75 -0.26 7.02
CA GLY A 113 -1.10 0.78 7.99
C GLY A 113 0.00 1.13 8.98
N GLY A 114 1.24 0.73 8.72
CA GLY A 114 2.42 1.18 9.45
C GLY A 114 2.77 2.63 9.12
N GLN A 115 3.79 3.16 9.78
CA GLN A 115 4.33 4.47 9.41
C GLN A 115 4.80 4.48 7.95
N VAL A 116 5.47 3.39 7.54
CA VAL A 116 6.02 3.16 6.20
C VAL A 116 5.98 1.68 5.83
N MET A 117 6.04 1.37 4.54
CA MET A 117 6.45 0.06 4.04
C MET A 117 7.96 -0.08 4.24
N ARG A 118 8.32 -0.69 5.37
CA ARG A 118 9.71 -0.88 5.79
C ARG A 118 10.47 -1.89 4.91
N ASP A 119 11.79 -1.75 4.93
CA ASP A 119 12.70 -2.83 4.51
C ASP A 119 12.64 -4.03 5.49
N GLU A 120 12.89 -5.23 4.96
CA GLU A 120 12.84 -6.47 5.71
C GLU A 120 14.22 -7.04 6.08
N VAL A 121 15.29 -6.58 5.42
CA VAL A 121 16.63 -7.17 5.54
C VAL A 121 17.46 -6.47 6.61
N VAL A 122 17.46 -5.13 6.62
CA VAL A 122 18.32 -4.32 7.50
C VAL A 122 17.59 -3.66 8.67
N THR A 123 16.31 -3.99 8.89
CA THR A 123 15.50 -3.41 9.98
C THR A 123 15.41 -4.35 11.18
N HIS A 124 15.73 -3.86 12.38
CA HIS A 124 15.61 -4.64 13.61
C HIS A 124 14.14 -4.85 14.01
N VAL A 125 13.80 -6.03 14.56
CA VAL A 125 12.41 -6.43 14.91
C VAL A 125 11.69 -5.45 15.86
N ASN A 126 12.44 -4.73 16.70
CA ASN A 126 11.87 -3.71 17.59
C ASN A 126 11.37 -2.49 16.79
N ASP A 127 12.17 -1.99 15.84
CA ASP A 127 11.80 -0.83 15.01
C ASP A 127 10.65 -1.18 14.07
N GLN A 128 10.72 -2.39 13.52
CA GLN A 128 9.67 -3.08 12.80
C GLN A 128 8.31 -3.06 13.54
N THR A 129 8.32 -3.36 14.84
CA THR A 129 7.13 -3.37 15.71
C THR A 129 6.70 -1.95 16.06
N PHE A 130 7.65 -1.06 16.37
CA PHE A 130 7.38 0.31 16.77
C PHE A 130 6.68 1.10 15.67
N GLN A 131 7.22 1.09 14.44
CA GLN A 131 6.63 1.82 13.32
C GLN A 131 5.22 1.31 12.98
N LEU A 132 4.98 0.01 13.14
CA LEU A 132 3.67 -0.60 12.89
C LEU A 132 2.67 -0.16 13.97
N THR A 133 3.10 -0.17 15.23
CA THR A 133 2.30 0.24 16.38
C THR A 133 1.92 1.71 16.30
N GLU A 134 2.85 2.59 15.92
CA GLU A 134 2.59 4.02 15.72
C GLU A 134 1.60 4.27 14.58
N GLY A 135 1.72 3.53 13.47
CA GLY A 135 0.78 3.51 12.35
C GLY A 135 -0.63 3.13 12.77
N HIS A 136 -0.76 1.94 13.36
CA HIS A 136 -2.04 1.37 13.79
C HIS A 136 -2.69 2.18 14.91
N GLY A 137 -1.89 2.74 15.81
CA GLY A 137 -2.36 3.62 16.88
C GLY A 137 -3.08 4.85 16.36
N PHE A 138 -2.58 5.47 15.28
CA PHE A 138 -3.26 6.56 14.60
C PHE A 138 -4.57 6.10 13.94
N LEU A 139 -4.52 5.02 13.15
CA LEU A 139 -5.71 4.50 12.45
C LEU A 139 -6.84 4.12 13.41
N TYR A 140 -6.51 3.49 14.54
CA TYR A 140 -7.48 3.09 15.54
C TYR A 140 -8.09 4.30 16.25
N LYS A 141 -7.28 5.27 16.66
CA LYS A 141 -7.77 6.49 17.35
C LYS A 141 -8.60 7.38 16.42
N THR A 142 -8.22 7.48 15.16
CA THR A 142 -8.87 8.36 14.18
C THR A 142 -10.10 7.70 13.57
N PHE A 143 -10.00 6.46 13.09
CA PHE A 143 -11.06 5.82 12.30
C PHE A 143 -11.71 4.61 12.99
N GLY A 144 -11.17 4.14 14.12
CA GLY A 144 -11.68 2.94 14.80
C GLY A 144 -11.39 1.64 14.05
N ILE A 145 -10.43 1.65 13.12
CA ILE A 145 -10.12 0.51 12.24
C ILE A 145 -8.82 -0.19 12.64
N ARG A 146 -8.68 -1.43 12.18
CA ARG A 146 -7.44 -2.22 12.21
C ARG A 146 -7.20 -2.82 10.83
N PRO A 147 -6.10 -2.51 10.14
CA PRO A 147 -5.76 -3.12 8.85
C PRO A 147 -5.82 -4.66 8.92
N GLN A 148 -6.39 -5.29 7.89
CA GLN A 148 -6.57 -6.75 7.83
C GLN A 148 -5.55 -7.44 6.94
N PHE A 149 -5.02 -6.73 5.94
CA PHE A 149 -4.05 -7.25 4.99
C PHE A 149 -2.77 -6.45 5.08
N SER A 150 -1.64 -7.14 5.00
CA SER A 150 -0.32 -6.53 4.89
C SER A 150 0.14 -6.57 3.45
N TRP A 151 1.00 -5.63 3.09
CA TRP A 151 1.39 -5.44 1.71
C TRP A 151 2.83 -4.93 1.65
N GLN A 152 3.72 -5.77 1.12
CA GLN A 152 5.17 -5.63 1.19
C GLN A 152 5.79 -5.98 -0.18
N VAL A 153 5.47 -5.18 -1.19
CA VAL A 153 5.83 -5.52 -2.59
C VAL A 153 7.13 -4.89 -3.06
N ASP A 154 7.63 -3.86 -2.37
CA ASP A 154 8.88 -3.18 -2.74
C ASP A 154 10.05 -3.44 -1.77
N SER A 155 9.93 -4.37 -0.83
CA SER A 155 11.07 -4.83 -0.04
C SER A 155 12.06 -5.61 -0.92
N LEU A 156 13.37 -5.31 -0.82
CA LEU A 156 14.40 -6.01 -1.60
C LEU A 156 14.75 -7.35 -0.93
N GLY A 157 13.84 -8.30 -1.07
CA GLY A 157 13.88 -9.61 -0.41
C GLY A 157 12.96 -9.65 0.81
N THR A 158 12.70 -10.87 1.28
CA THR A 158 11.73 -11.13 2.36
C THR A 158 12.39 -11.81 3.55
N SER A 159 11.88 -11.53 4.75
CA SER A 159 12.37 -12.09 6.01
C SER A 159 11.31 -12.97 6.66
N ALA A 160 11.70 -14.16 7.15
CA ALA A 160 10.80 -15.03 7.90
C ALA A 160 10.23 -14.38 9.19
N THR A 161 10.87 -13.32 9.68
CA THR A 161 10.36 -12.51 10.81
C THR A 161 9.08 -11.75 10.46
N THR A 162 8.97 -11.23 9.22
CA THR A 162 7.83 -10.40 8.77
C THR A 162 6.48 -11.11 8.84
N PRO A 163 6.27 -12.30 8.23
CA PRO A 163 4.99 -12.99 8.30
C PRO A 163 4.64 -13.42 9.72
N THR A 164 5.64 -13.70 10.56
CA THR A 164 5.45 -14.02 11.99
C THR A 164 4.94 -12.79 12.75
N LEU A 165 5.56 -11.63 12.53
CA LEU A 165 5.13 -10.37 13.15
C LEU A 165 3.71 -9.99 12.69
N PHE A 166 3.40 -10.19 11.41
CA PHE A 166 2.07 -9.88 10.87
C PHE A 166 0.99 -10.84 11.38
N ALA A 167 1.28 -12.13 11.55
CA ALA A 167 0.38 -13.04 12.25
C ALA A 167 0.10 -12.55 13.68
N LEU A 168 1.15 -12.16 14.42
CA LEU A 168 1.05 -11.65 15.79
C LEU A 168 0.25 -10.34 15.87
N ALA A 169 0.36 -9.50 14.86
CA ALA A 169 -0.39 -8.24 14.74
C ALA A 169 -1.85 -8.45 14.30
N GLY A 170 -2.25 -9.68 13.97
CA GLY A 170 -3.62 -10.03 13.61
C GLY A 170 -3.97 -9.82 12.13
N PHE A 171 -2.97 -9.76 11.23
CA PHE A 171 -3.23 -9.74 9.80
C PHE A 171 -3.77 -11.09 9.32
N SER A 172 -4.76 -11.04 8.43
CA SER A 172 -5.37 -12.22 7.80
C SER A 172 -4.62 -12.66 6.54
N GLY A 173 -3.84 -11.77 5.92
CA GLY A 173 -3.09 -12.07 4.71
C GLY A 173 -1.90 -11.14 4.49
N HIS A 174 -0.95 -11.62 3.69
CA HIS A 174 0.29 -10.94 3.37
C HIS A 174 0.57 -11.02 1.87
N ILE A 175 0.81 -9.87 1.26
CA ILE A 175 1.14 -9.77 -0.17
C ILE A 175 2.59 -9.34 -0.30
N ILE A 176 3.35 -10.08 -1.11
CA ILE A 176 4.73 -9.78 -1.48
C ILE A 176 4.89 -9.82 -3.00
N SER A 177 5.96 -9.21 -3.52
CA SER A 177 6.26 -9.29 -4.96
C SER A 177 7.70 -9.70 -5.23
N ARG A 178 8.67 -9.06 -4.56
CA ARG A 178 10.09 -9.29 -4.81
C ARG A 178 10.60 -10.55 -4.10
N ILE A 179 10.68 -11.64 -4.86
CA ILE A 179 11.40 -12.87 -4.50
C ILE A 179 12.44 -13.19 -5.59
N ASP A 180 13.28 -14.19 -5.33
CA ASP A 180 14.22 -14.70 -6.35
C ASP A 180 13.48 -15.08 -7.66
N TYR A 181 14.07 -14.75 -8.81
CA TYR A 181 13.41 -14.92 -10.11
C TYR A 181 13.20 -16.39 -10.45
N ASP A 182 14.20 -17.24 -10.20
CA ASP A 182 14.12 -18.67 -10.49
C ASP A 182 13.08 -19.32 -9.57
N LEU A 183 13.03 -18.89 -8.30
CA LEU A 183 11.98 -19.30 -7.36
C LEU A 183 10.59 -18.88 -7.85
N LYS A 184 10.41 -17.64 -8.33
CA LYS A 184 9.11 -17.18 -8.83
C LYS A 184 8.66 -17.99 -10.04
N GLU A 185 9.55 -18.24 -11.01
CA GLU A 185 9.23 -19.06 -12.19
C GLU A 185 8.81 -20.48 -11.79
N ALA A 186 9.53 -21.10 -10.85
CA ALA A 186 9.19 -22.41 -10.31
C ALA A 186 7.81 -22.40 -9.62
N MET A 187 7.57 -21.44 -8.73
CA MET A 187 6.27 -21.31 -8.03
C MET A 187 5.11 -21.05 -8.99
N GLN A 188 5.32 -20.28 -10.06
CA GLN A 188 4.29 -20.10 -11.10
C GLN A 188 3.99 -21.40 -11.83
N LYS A 189 5.02 -22.13 -12.24
CA LYS A 189 4.87 -23.42 -12.93
C LYS A 189 4.14 -24.44 -12.06
N ASP A 190 4.45 -24.48 -10.77
CA ASP A 190 3.91 -25.45 -9.82
C ASP A 190 2.62 -24.98 -9.14
N GLN A 191 2.12 -23.77 -9.47
CA GLN A 191 0.92 -23.15 -8.91
C GLN A 191 0.99 -22.93 -7.38
N GLU A 192 2.18 -22.56 -6.89
CA GLU A 192 2.50 -22.37 -5.47
C GLU A 192 2.60 -20.88 -5.06
N MET A 193 2.12 -19.95 -5.90
CA MET A 193 2.13 -18.50 -5.63
C MET A 193 1.28 -18.07 -4.43
N GLN A 194 0.50 -18.99 -3.86
CA GLN A 194 -0.29 -18.80 -2.65
C GLN A 194 0.02 -19.92 -1.67
N PHE A 195 0.46 -19.57 -0.46
CA PHE A 195 0.88 -20.55 0.53
C PHE A 195 0.68 -20.03 1.96
N VAL A 196 0.68 -20.96 2.92
CA VAL A 196 0.66 -20.63 4.36
C VAL A 196 2.08 -20.50 4.85
N TRP A 197 2.51 -19.28 5.17
CA TRP A 197 3.87 -19.02 5.60
C TRP A 197 4.02 -19.20 7.11
N ARG A 198 4.88 -20.15 7.51
CA ARG A 198 5.32 -20.39 8.88
C ARG A 198 6.74 -19.87 9.09
N GLY A 199 6.85 -18.61 9.50
CA GLY A 199 8.14 -17.93 9.64
C GLY A 199 8.97 -18.36 10.85
N SER A 200 8.34 -18.94 11.88
CA SER A 200 9.03 -19.37 13.10
C SER A 200 8.76 -20.84 13.42
N ARG A 201 9.84 -21.63 13.55
CA ARG A 201 9.77 -23.03 13.97
C ARG A 201 9.34 -23.19 15.43
N SER A 202 9.60 -22.19 16.28
CA SER A 202 9.27 -22.26 17.71
C SER A 202 7.84 -21.80 18.02
N LEU A 203 7.25 -20.95 17.18
CA LEU A 203 5.90 -20.42 17.37
C LEU A 203 4.80 -21.25 16.69
N LEU A 204 5.18 -22.22 15.84
CA LEU A 204 4.31 -23.25 15.23
C LEU A 204 2.99 -22.67 14.65
N ALA A 205 1.89 -23.44 14.72
CA ALA A 205 0.60 -23.11 14.09
C ALA A 205 -0.11 -21.90 14.71
N GLN A 206 0.41 -21.30 15.79
CA GLN A 206 -0.20 -20.11 16.38
C GLN A 206 0.12 -18.85 15.57
N GLN A 207 1.11 -18.88 14.69
CA GLN A 207 1.63 -17.71 13.97
C GLN A 207 1.91 -18.02 12.50
N GLU A 208 0.86 -18.45 11.78
CA GLU A 208 0.91 -18.66 10.33
C GLU A 208 0.13 -17.57 9.59
N THR A 209 0.63 -17.15 8.43
CA THR A 209 0.03 -16.10 7.62
C THR A 209 -0.18 -16.59 6.20
N PHE A 210 -1.41 -16.47 5.68
CA PHE A 210 -1.67 -16.69 4.27
C PHE A 210 -0.89 -15.66 3.45
N THR A 211 -0.04 -16.13 2.55
CA THR A 211 0.85 -15.29 1.75
C THR A 211 0.56 -15.48 0.28
N HIS A 212 0.46 -14.37 -0.44
CA HIS A 212 0.39 -14.33 -1.89
C HIS A 212 1.62 -13.62 -2.46
N VAL A 213 2.29 -14.27 -3.41
CA VAL A 213 3.33 -13.66 -4.23
C VAL A 213 2.67 -13.13 -5.51
N MET A 214 2.91 -11.87 -5.85
CA MET A 214 2.45 -11.30 -7.11
C MET A 214 3.15 -11.98 -8.30
N ASP A 215 2.41 -12.16 -9.39
CA ASP A 215 2.89 -12.88 -10.57
C ASP A 215 3.94 -12.10 -11.35
N GLU A 216 3.83 -10.78 -11.42
CA GLU A 216 4.79 -9.98 -12.17
C GLU A 216 6.05 -9.65 -11.36
N ASN A 217 7.15 -9.37 -12.07
CA ASN A 217 8.42 -8.92 -11.47
C ASN A 217 8.40 -7.45 -11.06
N GLY A 218 7.35 -6.73 -11.47
CA GLY A 218 7.01 -5.40 -11.00
C GLY A 218 5.67 -5.43 -10.28
N TYR A 219 5.35 -4.30 -9.65
CA TYR A 219 4.02 -4.01 -9.12
C TYR A 219 3.38 -2.83 -9.87
N CYS A 220 3.96 -2.45 -11.02
CA CYS A 220 3.46 -1.49 -11.98
C CYS A 220 3.48 -2.16 -13.35
N SER A 221 2.37 -2.11 -14.08
CA SER A 221 2.25 -2.50 -15.49
C SER A 221 2.32 -1.28 -16.39
#